data_AF-A0A4Y2NI14-F1
#
_entry.id   AF-A0A4Y2NI14-F1
#
_cell.length_a   1.000
_cell.length_b   1.000
_cell.length_c   1.000
_cell.angle_alpha   90.00
_cell.angle_beta   90.00
_cell.angle_gamma   90.00
#
_symmetry.space_group_name_H-M   'P 1'
#
loop_
_entity.id
_entity.type
_entity.pdbx_description
1 polymer ?
#
loop_
_entity_poly.entity_id
_entity_poly.type
_entity_poly.pdbx_seq_one_letter_code
_entity_poly.pdbx_strand_id
1 'polypeptide(L)'
;MAAEDRYLSNIARRNRGATASHLSRDLYAATGTSASRVTVSKRFHETGLFARRPAVCVPLTSTNQRVHLAWCREHRDWSMD
;
A
#
# COMPACT_ATOMS: atom_id res chain seq x y z
N MET A 1 -1.61 16.50 -15.62
CA MET A 1 -2.07 15.13 -15.95
C MET A 1 -1.01 14.05 -15.67
N ALA A 2 -0.03 13.77 -16.55
CA ALA A 2 0.92 12.65 -16.33
C ALA A 2 1.71 12.73 -15.00
N ALA A 3 2.07 13.94 -14.55
CA ALA A 3 2.73 14.14 -13.25
C ALA A 3 1.80 13.86 -12.05
N GLU A 4 0.53 14.27 -12.13
CA GLU A 4 -0.48 13.97 -11.11
C GLU A 4 -0.78 12.48 -11.05
N ASP A 5 -0.88 11.81 -12.19
CA ASP A 5 -1.19 10.37 -12.26
C ASP A 5 -0.02 9.54 -11.70
N ARG A 6 1.22 9.98 -11.97
CA ARG A 6 2.43 9.44 -11.33
C ARG A 6 2.42 9.70 -9.82
N TYR A 7 2.06 10.90 -9.38
CA TYR A 7 1.96 11.24 -7.95
C TYR A 7 0.93 10.35 -7.25
N LEU A 8 -0.31 10.29 -7.78
CA LEU A 8 -1.40 9.45 -7.30
C LEU A 8 -0.98 7.98 -7.22
N SER A 9 -0.33 7.46 -8.26
CA SER A 9 0.16 6.08 -8.30
C SER A 9 1.18 5.79 -7.20
N ASN A 10 2.10 6.73 -6.95
CA ASN A 10 3.13 6.58 -5.93
C ASN A 10 2.53 6.62 -4.52
N ILE A 11 1.63 7.58 -4.24
CA ILE A 11 1.02 7.70 -2.90
C ILE A 11 0.08 6.54 -2.60
N ALA A 12 -0.68 6.06 -3.58
CA ALA A 12 -1.56 4.90 -3.42
C ALA A 12 -0.78 3.61 -3.09
N ARG A 13 0.41 3.43 -3.69
CA ARG A 13 1.26 2.27 -3.44
C ARG A 13 1.93 2.32 -2.05
N ARG A 14 2.29 3.52 -1.58
CA ARG A 14 2.89 3.74 -0.25
C ARG A 14 1.85 3.63 0.86
N ASN A 15 0.65 4.14 0.64
CA ASN A 15 -0.44 4.12 1.60
C ASN A 15 -1.61 3.27 1.08
N ARG A 16 -1.42 1.94 1.03
CA ARG A 16 -2.39 1.00 0.43
C ARG A 16 -3.78 1.00 1.10
N GLY A 17 -3.90 1.55 2.32
CA GLY A 17 -5.16 1.68 3.04
C GLY A 17 -5.89 3.01 2.79
N ALA A 18 -5.27 3.96 2.09
CA ALA A 18 -5.89 5.26 1.82
C ALA A 18 -7.07 5.15 0.85
N THR A 19 -8.11 5.93 1.12
CA THR A 19 -9.28 6.02 0.24
C THR A 19 -9.05 7.06 -0.86
N ALA A 20 -9.77 6.93 -1.98
CA ALA A 20 -9.68 7.91 -3.08
C ALA A 20 -9.99 9.36 -2.63
N SER A 21 -10.85 9.55 -1.63
CA SER A 21 -11.10 10.88 -1.04
C SER A 21 -9.91 11.40 -0.23
N HIS A 22 -9.16 10.51 0.43
CA HIS A 22 -7.94 10.90 1.13
C HIS A 22 -6.88 11.35 0.13
N LEU A 23 -6.66 10.54 -0.90
CA LEU A 23 -5.66 10.80 -1.95
C LEU A 23 -6.02 12.03 -2.80
N SER A 24 -7.32 12.35 -2.95
CA SER A 24 -7.80 13.60 -3.54
C SER A 24 -7.35 14.83 -2.73
N ARG A 25 -7.46 14.78 -1.40
CA ARG A 25 -6.99 15.87 -0.53
C ARG A 25 -5.47 15.99 -0.56
N ASP A 26 -4.76 14.87 -0.55
CA ASP A 26 -3.29 14.86 -0.63
C ASP A 26 -2.80 15.46 -1.96
N LEU A 27 -3.46 15.12 -3.07
CA LEU A 27 -3.18 15.71 -4.39
C LEU A 27 -3.38 17.22 -4.38
N TYR A 28 -4.50 17.70 -3.82
CA TYR A 28 -4.76 19.12 -3.69
C TYR A 28 -3.70 19.83 -2.84
N ALA A 29 -3.34 19.26 -1.69
CA ALA A 29 -2.32 19.84 -0.82
C ALA A 29 -0.92 19.88 -1.48
N ALA A 30 -0.57 18.89 -2.29
CA ALA A 30 0.74 18.80 -2.92
C ALA A 30 0.88 19.62 -4.22
N THR A 31 -0.22 19.81 -4.96
CA THR A 31 -0.16 20.36 -6.33
C THR A 31 -1.13 21.50 -6.58
N GLY A 32 -2.03 21.80 -5.65
CA GLY A 32 -3.15 22.73 -5.85
C GLY A 32 -4.24 22.20 -6.79
N THR A 33 -4.09 20.99 -7.33
CA THR A 33 -5.04 20.43 -8.29
C THR A 33 -6.18 19.75 -7.56
N SER A 34 -7.41 20.23 -7.80
CA SER A 34 -8.61 19.58 -7.29
C SER A 34 -9.01 18.43 -8.22
N ALA A 35 -9.25 17.26 -7.65
CA ALA A 35 -9.79 16.12 -8.37
C ALA A 35 -10.85 15.45 -7.51
N SER A 36 -12.02 15.17 -8.08
CA SER A 36 -13.08 14.48 -7.35
C SER A 36 -12.66 13.04 -7.01
N ARG A 37 -13.29 12.45 -5.99
CA ARG A 37 -13.14 11.02 -5.66
C ARG A 37 -13.34 10.12 -6.89
N VAL A 38 -14.32 10.44 -7.73
CA VAL A 38 -14.66 9.65 -8.93
C VAL A 38 -13.54 9.76 -9.96
N THR A 39 -13.00 10.96 -10.18
CA THR A 39 -11.89 11.20 -11.10
C THR A 39 -10.63 10.44 -10.66
N VAL A 40 -10.29 10.52 -9.36
CA VAL A 40 -9.17 9.78 -8.78
C VAL A 40 -9.36 8.27 -8.93
N SER A 41 -10.58 7.78 -8.68
CA SER A 41 -10.91 6.37 -8.88
C SER A 41 -10.71 5.93 -10.33
N LYS A 42 -11.21 6.69 -11.31
CA LYS A 42 -11.03 6.37 -12.74
C LYS A 42 -9.55 6.28 -13.13
N ARG A 43 -8.74 7.25 -12.72
CA ARG A 43 -7.29 7.25 -12.96
C ARG A 43 -6.59 6.02 -12.37
N PHE A 44 -7.03 5.52 -11.22
CA PHE A 44 -6.53 4.25 -10.68
C PHE A 44 -6.91 3.05 -11.55
N HIS A 45 -8.13 2.99 -12.06
CA HIS A 45 -8.54 1.91 -12.96
C HIS A 45 -7.74 1.94 -14.28
N GLU A 46 -7.56 3.14 -14.86
CA GLU A 46 -6.76 3.35 -16.08
C GLU A 46 -5.29 2.93 -15.89
N THR A 47 -4.75 3.08 -14.68
CA THR A 47 -3.36 2.68 -14.34
C THR A 47 -3.26 1.26 -13.76
N GLY A 48 -4.36 0.50 -13.72
CA GLY A 48 -4.41 -0.88 -13.21
C GLY A 48 -4.22 -1.00 -11.70
N LEU A 49 -4.47 0.07 -10.94
CA LEU A 49 -4.44 0.07 -9.49
C LEU A 49 -5.82 -0.26 -8.92
N PHE A 50 -5.88 -1.37 -8.19
CA PHE A 50 -7.10 -1.86 -7.54
C PHE A 50 -6.93 -1.95 -6.03
N ALA A 51 -8.05 -1.85 -5.31
CA ALA A 51 -8.07 -2.12 -3.89
C ALA A 51 -7.65 -3.58 -3.63
N ARG A 52 -6.83 -3.79 -2.60
CA ARG A 52 -6.50 -5.14 -2.11
C ARG A 52 -7.25 -5.41 -0.83
N ARG A 53 -7.77 -6.63 -0.70
CA ARG A 53 -8.27 -7.14 0.57
C ARG A 53 -7.07 -7.42 1.49
N PRO A 54 -7.00 -6.83 2.70
CA PRO A 54 -5.95 -7.16 3.66
C PRO A 54 -5.94 -8.66 3.95
N ALA A 55 -4.74 -9.24 4.09
CA ALA A 55 -4.63 -10.60 4.59
C ALA A 55 -5.11 -10.62 6.04
N VAL A 56 -5.98 -11.58 6.38
CA VAL A 56 -6.41 -11.80 7.75
C VAL A 56 -5.35 -12.67 8.42
N CYS A 57 -4.52 -12.05 9.25
CA CYS A 57 -3.49 -12.73 10.03
C CYS A 57 -3.61 -12.30 11.50
N VAL A 58 -3.29 -13.21 12.41
CA VAL A 58 -3.13 -12.86 13.83
C VAL A 58 -1.99 -11.86 13.94
N PRO A 59 -2.21 -10.65 14.49
CA PRO A 59 -1.13 -9.69 14.65
C PRO A 59 -0.02 -10.26 15.52
N LEU A 60 1.18 -10.41 14.97
CA LEU A 60 2.36 -10.76 15.76
C LEU A 60 2.87 -9.51 16.46
N THR A 61 3.08 -9.62 17.77
CA THR A 61 3.81 -8.59 18.53
C THR A 61 5.24 -8.50 18.00
N SER A 62 5.90 -7.34 18.22
CA SER A 62 7.31 -7.15 17.82
C SER A 62 8.23 -8.22 18.42
N THR A 63 7.98 -8.64 19.65
CA THR A 63 8.70 -9.74 20.32
C THR A 63 8.52 -11.05 19.56
N ASN A 64 7.28 -11.44 19.25
CA ASN A 64 6.99 -12.69 18.56
C ASN A 64 7.61 -12.70 17.15
N GLN A 65 7.58 -11.57 16.44
CA GLN A 65 8.24 -11.43 15.14
C GLN A 65 9.76 -11.69 15.22
N ARG A 66 10.44 -11.12 16.23
CA ARG A 66 11.88 -11.31 16.43
C ARG A 66 12.23 -12.76 16.75
N VAL A 67 11.47 -13.40 17.65
CA VAL A 67 11.67 -14.81 18.01
C VAL A 67 11.49 -15.71 16.80
N HIS A 68 10.38 -15.54 16.06
CA HIS A 68 10.11 -16.34 14.87
C HIS A 68 11.18 -16.14 13.78
N LEU A 69 11.61 -14.89 13.56
CA LEU A 69 12.66 -14.59 12.59
C LEU A 69 14.02 -15.19 12.98
N ALA A 70 14.37 -15.17 14.26
CA ALA A 70 15.60 -15.79 14.76
C ALA A 70 15.56 -17.30 14.51
N TRP A 71 14.45 -17.95 14.87
CA TRP A 71 14.24 -19.38 14.65
C TRP A 71 14.35 -19.76 13.17
N CYS A 72 13.67 -19.04 12.27
CA CYS A 72 13.75 -19.28 10.82
C CYS A 72 15.15 -19.09 10.24
N ARG A 73 15.97 -18.21 10.84
CA ARG A 73 17.36 -17.99 10.42
C ARG A 73 18.27 -19.13 10.86
N GLU A 74 18.09 -19.61 12.08
CA GLU A 74 18.84 -20.75 12.65
C GLU A 74 18.51 -22.06 11.92
N HIS A 75 17.26 -22.25 11.51
CA HIS A 75 16.78 -23.46 10.85
C HIS A 75 16.66 -23.29 9.33
N ARG A 76 17.44 -22.37 8.73
CA ARG A 76 17.34 -22.08 7.28
C ARG A 76 17.65 -23.29 6.42
N ASP A 77 18.68 -24.04 6.80
CA ASP A 77 19.20 -25.18 6.03
C ASP A 77 18.70 -26.51 6.60
N TRP A 78 17.60 -26.48 7.36
CA TRP A 78 17.01 -27.70 7.89
C TRP A 78 16.41 -28.53 6.75
N SER A 79 17.07 -29.64 6.40
CA SER A 79 16.51 -30.71 5.58
C SER A 79 15.90 -31.80 6.46
N MET A 80 14.82 -32.42 5.98
CA MET A 80 14.38 -33.70 6.51
C MET A 80 15.28 -34.79 5.92
N ASP A 81 16.49 -34.97 6.45
CA ASP A 81 17.22 -36.24 6.28
C ASP A 81 16.61 -37.32 7.17
#